data_AF-A0A7W7ZKQ0-F1
#
_entry.id   AF-A0A7W7ZKQ0-F1
#
_cell.length_a   1.000
_cell.length_b   1.000
_cell.length_c   1.000
_cell.angle_alpha   90.00
_cell.angle_beta   90.00
_cell.angle_gamma   90.00
#
_symmetry.space_group_name_H-M   'P 1'
#
loop_
_entity.id
_entity.type
_entity.pdbx_description
1 polymer ?
#
loop_
_entity_poly.entity_id
_entity_poly.type
_entity_poly.pdbx_seq_one_letter_code
_entity_poly.pdbx_strand_id
1 'polypeptide(L)'
;MRPALNSLFVLLFALPLSGQTGPTVAVPILQDAAMPKYPPIARAAHVTGQVTIRATVEHGLVVRTEILSQPNATQGQRLLETPTVENLETWRFSTQTAGAFTVTYTYAISGGVVNEPANPRIVMLPSLDVEITARPLSLATKY
;
A
#
# COMPACT_ATOMS: atom_id res chain seq x y z
N MET A 1 -3.62 -8.41 -74.17
CA MET A 1 -2.41 -7.63 -73.84
C MET A 1 -2.53 -7.15 -72.40
N ARG A 2 -1.64 -7.61 -71.51
CA ARG A 2 -1.33 -7.05 -70.18
C ARG A 2 -0.42 -5.81 -70.37
N PRO A 3 -0.02 -4.98 -69.36
CA PRO A 3 -0.45 -4.88 -67.94
C PRO A 3 -0.49 -3.42 -67.38
N ALA A 4 -0.89 -3.24 -66.11
CA ALA A 4 -0.27 -2.36 -65.09
C ALA A 4 -1.10 -2.53 -63.79
N LEU A 5 -0.80 -3.42 -62.84
CA LEU A 5 0.32 -3.48 -61.90
C LEU A 5 0.54 -2.19 -61.06
N ASN A 6 -0.46 -1.80 -60.26
CA ASN A 6 -0.25 -0.88 -59.15
C ASN A 6 0.40 -1.62 -57.98
N SER A 7 1.72 -1.45 -57.84
CA SER A 7 2.46 -1.81 -56.63
C SER A 7 2.11 -0.84 -55.51
N LEU A 8 1.51 -1.35 -54.43
CA LEU A 8 1.32 -0.61 -53.18
C LEU A 8 2.53 -0.86 -52.28
N PHE A 9 3.37 0.16 -52.10
CA PHE A 9 4.52 0.16 -51.21
C PHE A 9 4.03 0.40 -49.78
N VAL A 10 3.95 -0.65 -48.96
CA VAL A 10 3.68 -0.50 -47.51
C VAL A 10 5.02 -0.30 -46.81
N LEU A 11 5.31 0.95 -46.45
CA LEU A 11 6.46 1.31 -45.62
C LEU A 11 6.15 0.90 -44.17
N LEU A 12 6.74 -0.21 -43.71
CA LEU A 12 6.63 -0.65 -42.32
C LEU A 12 7.54 0.27 -41.46
N PHE A 13 6.96 1.24 -40.76
CA PHE A 13 7.67 1.99 -39.72
C PHE A 13 7.86 1.06 -38.51
N ALA A 14 9.10 0.59 -38.29
CA ALA A 14 9.49 -0.03 -37.04
C ALA A 14 9.56 1.06 -35.96
N LEU A 15 8.54 1.13 -35.11
CA LEU A 15 8.59 1.96 -33.89
C LEU A 15 9.60 1.32 -32.93
N PRO A 16 10.62 2.05 -32.45
CA PRO A 16 11.44 1.57 -31.35
C PRO A 16 10.52 1.47 -30.13
N LEU A 17 10.36 0.25 -29.63
CA LEU A 17 9.74 0.00 -28.32
C LEU A 17 10.68 0.60 -27.27
N SER A 18 10.54 1.88 -26.98
CA SER A 18 11.17 2.47 -25.80
C SER A 18 10.63 1.72 -24.59
N GLY A 19 11.47 0.88 -24.00
CA GLY A 19 11.19 0.24 -22.72
C GLY A 19 10.95 1.35 -21.70
N GLN A 20 9.69 1.60 -21.40
CA GLN A 20 9.30 2.51 -20.34
C GLN A 20 9.67 1.80 -19.03
N THR A 21 10.87 2.05 -18.52
CA THR A 21 11.16 1.88 -17.10
C THR A 21 10.25 2.85 -16.37
N GLY A 22 9.06 2.37 -16.02
CA GLY A 22 8.18 3.05 -15.08
C GLY A 22 8.97 3.34 -13.79
N PRO A 23 8.61 4.40 -13.05
CA PRO A 23 9.30 4.74 -11.82
C PRO A 23 9.29 3.52 -10.89
N THR A 24 10.48 3.01 -10.56
CA THR A 24 10.66 2.00 -9.52
C THR A 24 10.17 2.64 -8.22
N VAL A 25 8.96 2.28 -7.79
CA VAL A 25 8.39 2.72 -6.52
C VAL A 25 9.28 2.11 -5.44
N ALA A 26 10.06 2.94 -4.76
CA ALA A 26 10.88 2.49 -3.64
C ALA A 26 9.96 1.86 -2.60
N VAL A 27 10.17 0.58 -2.29
CA VAL A 27 9.35 -0.16 -1.33
C VAL A 27 9.49 0.53 0.04
N PRO A 28 8.38 0.99 0.66
CA PRO A 28 8.43 1.69 1.93
C PRO A 28 8.82 0.71 3.05
N ILE A 29 9.93 0.98 3.74
CA ILE A 29 10.40 0.15 4.85
C ILE A 29 9.90 0.76 6.16
N LEU A 30 8.94 0.11 6.83
CA LEU A 30 8.44 0.51 8.14
C LEU A 30 9.44 0.14 9.24
N GLN A 31 9.82 1.11 10.07
CA GLN A 31 10.78 0.95 11.17
C GLN A 31 10.10 0.95 12.54
N ASP A 32 9.10 1.80 12.73
CA ASP A 32 8.34 1.90 13.99
C ASP A 32 6.88 2.25 13.71
N ALA A 33 5.98 1.80 14.58
CA ALA A 33 4.56 2.12 14.54
C ALA A 33 3.95 1.86 15.92
N ALA A 34 3.12 2.78 16.39
CA ALA A 34 2.32 2.50 17.58
C ALA A 34 1.33 1.38 17.28
N MET A 35 1.09 0.53 18.27
CA MET A 35 0.09 -0.53 18.18
C MET A 35 -1.30 0.10 17.96
N PRO A 36 -2.01 -0.24 16.87
CA PRO A 36 -3.35 0.28 16.62
C PRO A 36 -4.32 -0.18 17.71
N LYS A 37 -5.38 0.58 17.96
CA LYS A 37 -6.40 0.23 18.95
C LYS A 37 -7.77 0.21 18.32
N TYR A 38 -8.63 -0.69 18.81
CA TYR A 38 -10.03 -0.67 18.44
C TYR A 38 -10.73 0.49 19.17
N PRO A 39 -11.40 1.42 18.47
CA PRO A 39 -12.05 2.56 19.13
C PRO A 39 -13.15 2.08 20.09
N PRO A 40 -13.15 2.49 21.38
CA PRO A 40 -14.11 1.99 22.35
C PRO A 40 -15.58 2.21 21.94
N ILE A 41 -15.88 3.37 21.35
CA ILE A 41 -17.24 3.71 20.88
C ILE A 41 -17.67 2.85 19.69
N ALA A 42 -16.77 2.61 18.73
CA ALA A 42 -17.03 1.75 17.58
C ALA A 42 -17.26 0.30 18.03
N ARG A 43 -16.45 -0.16 19.00
CA ARG A 43 -16.61 -1.50 19.60
C ARG A 43 -17.94 -1.66 20.31
N ALA A 44 -18.33 -0.70 21.15
CA ALA A 44 -19.60 -0.71 21.87
C ALA A 44 -20.80 -0.70 20.91
N ALA A 45 -20.70 0.05 19.82
CA ALA A 45 -21.71 0.14 18.78
C ALA A 45 -21.65 -1.00 17.74
N HIS A 46 -20.78 -1.99 17.91
CA HIS A 46 -20.60 -3.12 16.99
C HIS A 46 -20.27 -2.70 15.54
N VAL A 47 -19.59 -1.55 15.37
CA VAL A 47 -19.21 -1.04 14.06
C VAL A 47 -18.04 -1.85 13.52
N THR A 48 -18.20 -2.45 12.34
CA THR A 48 -17.14 -3.17 11.61
C THR A 48 -16.95 -2.54 10.24
N GLY A 49 -15.82 -2.81 9.58
CA GLY A 49 -15.58 -2.32 8.22
C GLY A 49 -14.11 -2.12 7.89
N GLN A 50 -13.86 -1.58 6.70
CA GLN A 50 -12.52 -1.23 6.24
C GLN A 50 -12.33 0.28 6.16
N VAL A 51 -11.15 0.75 6.51
CA VAL A 51 -10.71 2.13 6.31
C VAL A 51 -9.49 2.09 5.41
N THR A 52 -9.61 2.65 4.20
CA THR A 52 -8.51 2.73 3.24
C THR A 52 -8.01 4.17 3.21
N ILE A 53 -6.71 4.36 3.36
CA ILE A 53 -6.07 5.66 3.47
C ILE A 53 -4.90 5.72 2.49
N ARG A 54 -4.79 6.82 1.75
CA ARG A 54 -3.58 7.19 1.04
C ARG A 54 -2.68 7.98 2.00
N ALA A 55 -1.55 7.40 2.39
CA ALA A 55 -0.51 8.08 3.14
C ALA A 55 0.54 8.64 2.17
N THR A 56 1.02 9.84 2.43
CA THR A 56 2.21 10.42 1.80
C THR A 56 3.31 10.51 2.84
N VAL A 57 4.48 9.97 2.49
CA VAL A 57 5.65 9.95 3.34
C VAL A 57 6.74 10.82 2.74
N GLU A 58 7.41 11.59 3.59
CA GLU A 58 8.60 12.37 3.26
C GLU A 58 9.62 12.17 4.38
N HIS A 59 10.88 11.88 4.01
CA HIS A 59 11.97 11.64 4.96
C HIS A 59 11.64 10.60 6.05
N GLY A 60 10.85 9.58 5.71
CA GLY A 60 10.41 8.54 6.63
C GLY A 60 9.24 8.92 7.55
N LEU A 61 8.65 10.11 7.41
CA LEU A 61 7.52 10.58 8.21
C LEU A 61 6.24 10.64 7.37
N VAL A 62 5.11 10.20 7.94
CA VAL A 62 3.79 10.42 7.33
C VAL A 62 3.45 11.91 7.45
N VAL A 63 3.47 12.62 6.32
CA VAL A 63 3.22 14.09 6.28
C VAL A 63 1.81 14.44 5.80
N ARG A 64 1.13 13.50 5.15
CA ARG A 64 -0.26 13.67 4.69
C ARG A 64 -0.99 12.35 4.69
N THR A 65 -2.24 12.39 5.10
CA THR A 65 -3.18 11.27 5.05
C THR A 65 -4.45 11.72 4.32
N GLU A 66 -5.01 10.84 3.51
CA GLU A 66 -6.26 11.08 2.82
C GLU A 66 -7.11 9.81 2.87
N ILE A 67 -8.29 9.93 3.47
CA ILE A 67 -9.22 8.80 3.56
C ILE A 67 -9.81 8.59 2.17
N LEU A 68 -9.55 7.41 1.61
CA LEU A 68 -10.17 6.95 0.37
C LEU A 68 -11.52 6.34 0.77
N SER A 69 -12.49 7.21 1.05
CA SER A 69 -13.83 6.79 1.49
C SER A 69 -14.45 5.86 0.44
N GLN A 70 -15.03 4.75 0.90
CA GLN A 70 -15.89 3.96 0.03
C GLN A 70 -17.25 4.69 -0.10
N PRO A 71 -17.84 4.78 -1.30
CA PRO A 71 -19.07 5.53 -1.55
C PRO A 71 -20.28 5.06 -0.72
N ASN A 72 -20.20 3.87 -0.12
CA ASN A 72 -21.25 3.27 0.71
C ASN A 72 -20.86 3.21 2.20
N ALA A 73 -19.92 4.05 2.66
CA ALA A 73 -19.51 4.04 4.06
C ALA A 73 -20.70 4.38 4.98
N THR A 74 -21.01 3.50 5.92
CA THR A 74 -22.10 3.73 6.88
C THR A 74 -21.73 4.84 7.87
N GLN A 75 -22.72 5.48 8.48
CA GLN A 75 -22.45 6.56 9.46
C GLN A 75 -21.57 6.07 10.64
N GLY A 76 -21.70 4.79 11.02
CA GLY A 76 -20.85 4.15 12.02
C GLY A 76 -19.40 4.01 11.57
N GLN A 77 -19.13 3.79 10.28
CA GLN A 77 -17.78 3.59 9.75
C GLN A 77 -16.88 4.83 9.93
N ARG A 78 -17.47 6.02 9.99
CA ARG A 78 -16.75 7.27 10.32
C ARG A 78 -16.16 7.27 11.72
N LEU A 79 -16.67 6.45 12.64
CA LEU A 79 -16.09 6.28 13.98
C LEU A 79 -14.74 5.54 13.94
N LEU A 80 -14.40 4.89 12.83
CA LEU A 80 -13.14 4.19 12.63
C LEU A 80 -12.06 5.10 12.02
N GLU A 81 -12.47 6.12 11.25
CA GLU A 81 -11.58 6.95 10.42
C GLU A 81 -10.53 7.71 11.23
N THR A 82 -10.94 8.53 12.20
CA THR A 82 -10.01 9.36 12.99
C THR A 82 -8.98 8.52 13.75
N PRO A 83 -9.35 7.47 14.51
CA PRO A 83 -8.36 6.63 15.19
C PRO A 83 -7.44 5.87 14.23
N THR A 84 -7.90 5.56 13.01
CA THR A 84 -7.01 5.00 11.97
C THR A 84 -5.95 6.01 11.54
N VAL A 85 -6.36 7.25 11.24
CA VAL A 85 -5.44 8.32 10.82
C VAL A 85 -4.42 8.61 11.93
N GLU A 86 -4.87 8.77 13.17
CA GLU A 86 -3.99 9.01 14.33
C GLU A 86 -2.97 7.89 14.50
N ASN A 87 -3.35 6.63 14.28
CA ASN A 87 -2.39 5.52 14.33
C ASN A 87 -1.38 5.61 13.18
N LEU A 88 -1.84 5.89 11.96
CA LEU A 88 -0.99 5.97 10.79
C LEU A 88 0.05 7.09 10.91
N GLU A 89 -0.29 8.20 11.55
CA GLU A 89 0.63 9.31 11.85
C GLU A 89 1.76 8.92 12.82
N THR A 90 1.63 7.82 13.57
CA THR A 90 2.71 7.29 14.42
C THR A 90 3.75 6.50 13.64
N TRP A 91 3.46 6.12 12.39
CA TRP A 91 4.35 5.27 11.61
C TRP A 91 5.62 6.02 11.23
N ARG A 92 6.75 5.34 11.34
CA ARG A 92 8.07 5.83 10.98
C ARG A 92 8.68 4.85 9.99
N PHE A 93 9.07 5.37 8.84
CA PHE A 93 9.73 4.62 7.79
C PHE A 93 11.22 4.94 7.75
N SER A 94 11.97 4.17 6.96
CA SER A 94 13.35 4.54 6.60
C SER A 94 13.39 5.97 6.05
N THR A 95 14.46 6.70 6.37
CA THR A 95 14.66 8.09 5.90
C THR A 95 14.75 8.19 4.38
N GLN A 96 15.04 7.07 3.70
CA GLN A 96 15.05 6.97 2.23
C GLN A 96 13.65 6.76 1.62
N THR A 97 12.65 6.48 2.45
CA THR A 97 11.27 6.29 2.00
C THR A 97 10.62 7.65 1.76
N ALA A 98 10.14 7.84 0.53
CA ALA A 98 9.32 8.97 0.13
C ALA A 98 8.30 8.52 -0.92
N GLY A 99 7.14 9.19 -0.94
CA GLY A 99 6.07 8.92 -1.90
C GLY A 99 4.73 8.62 -1.23
N ALA A 100 3.74 8.28 -2.05
CA ALA A 100 2.40 7.98 -1.58
C ALA A 100 2.07 6.49 -1.74
N PHE A 101 1.45 5.89 -0.72
CA PHE A 101 1.00 4.51 -0.74
C PHE A 101 -0.34 4.35 -0.03
N THR A 102 -1.03 3.27 -0.34
CA THR A 102 -2.36 2.96 0.20
C THR A 102 -2.23 1.96 1.35
N VAL A 103 -2.89 2.26 2.46
CA VAL A 103 -2.97 1.39 3.64
C VAL A 103 -4.44 1.07 3.92
N THR A 104 -4.74 -0.19 4.20
CA THR A 104 -6.10 -0.64 4.52
C THR A 104 -6.14 -1.24 5.92
N TYR A 105 -6.95 -0.66 6.80
CA TYR A 105 -7.27 -1.21 8.11
C TYR A 105 -8.58 -2.00 8.02
N THR A 106 -8.59 -3.22 8.53
CA THR A 106 -9.80 -4.04 8.64
C THR A 106 -10.20 -4.18 10.10
N TYR A 107 -11.35 -3.61 10.45
CA TYR A 107 -11.96 -3.71 11.77
C TYR A 107 -13.04 -4.79 11.75
N ALA A 108 -12.81 -5.86 12.51
CA ALA A 108 -13.74 -6.97 12.64
C ALA A 108 -14.02 -7.24 14.13
N ILE A 109 -15.24 -7.68 14.42
CA ILE A 109 -15.64 -8.20 15.72
C ILE A 109 -15.95 -9.68 15.51
N SER A 110 -15.31 -10.54 16.28
CA SER A 110 -15.51 -11.98 16.23
C SER A 110 -15.45 -12.57 17.64
N GLY A 111 -16.12 -13.73 17.83
CA GLY A 111 -16.26 -14.37 19.15
C GLY A 111 -17.58 -14.04 19.85
N GLY A 112 -17.81 -14.70 21.00
CA GLY A 112 -18.98 -14.46 21.85
C GLY A 112 -18.84 -13.21 22.72
N VAL A 113 -19.96 -12.71 23.24
CA VAL A 113 -19.98 -11.56 24.16
C VAL A 113 -19.26 -11.95 25.44
N VAL A 114 -18.20 -11.22 25.78
CA VAL A 114 -17.45 -11.37 27.02
C VAL A 114 -17.83 -10.26 27.99
N ASN A 115 -17.94 -10.60 29.28
CA ASN A 115 -18.33 -9.64 30.34
C ASN A 115 -17.21 -8.64 30.67
N GLU A 116 -15.98 -8.89 30.22
CA GLU A 116 -14.83 -8.01 30.39
C GLU A 116 -14.23 -7.60 29.03
N PRO A 117 -13.72 -6.36 28.88
CA PRO A 117 -13.08 -5.93 27.65
C PRO A 117 -11.87 -6.78 27.31
N ALA A 118 -12.02 -7.73 26.39
CA ALA A 118 -10.88 -8.45 25.83
C ALA A 118 -10.04 -7.51 24.94
N ASN A 119 -8.72 -7.68 25.01
CA ASN A 119 -7.80 -6.98 24.12
C ASN A 119 -8.06 -7.41 22.66
N PRO A 120 -8.16 -6.47 21.71
CA PRO A 120 -8.35 -6.82 20.32
C PRO A 120 -7.12 -7.58 19.79
N ARG A 121 -7.35 -8.57 18.94
CA ARG A 121 -6.26 -9.20 18.16
C ARG A 121 -5.87 -8.25 17.03
N ILE A 122 -4.60 -7.86 16.99
CA ILE A 122 -4.04 -6.98 15.96
C ILE A 122 -3.05 -7.78 15.13
N VAL A 123 -3.21 -7.72 13.82
CA VAL A 123 -2.27 -8.29 12.85
C VAL A 123 -1.82 -7.15 11.95
N MET A 124 -0.52 -6.84 12.00
CA MET A 124 0.11 -5.97 11.02
C MET A 124 0.73 -6.87 9.95
N LEU A 125 0.16 -6.83 8.75
CA LEU A 125 0.75 -7.50 7.60
C LEU A 125 1.74 -6.51 6.97
N PRO A 126 3.02 -6.88 6.77
CA PRO A 126 3.85 -6.07 5.88
C PRO A 126 3.17 -6.04 4.51
N SER A 127 3.25 -4.91 3.80
CA SER A 127 3.05 -4.95 2.34
C SER A 127 3.93 -6.08 1.81
N LEU A 128 3.30 -7.13 1.25
CA LEU A 128 3.87 -8.47 1.07
C LEU A 128 5.00 -8.55 0.00
N ASP A 129 5.54 -7.43 -0.43
CA ASP A 129 6.54 -7.38 -1.49
C ASP A 129 7.94 -7.52 -0.89
N VAL A 130 8.53 -8.70 -1.05
CA VAL A 130 9.91 -9.00 -0.66
C VAL A 130 10.77 -9.02 -1.93
N GLU A 131 11.57 -7.97 -2.13
CA GLU A 131 12.59 -7.92 -3.18
C GLU A 131 13.98 -8.21 -2.57
N ILE A 132 14.63 -9.29 -3.04
CA ILE A 132 15.97 -9.69 -2.57
C ILE A 132 16.97 -9.46 -3.70
N THR A 133 17.89 -8.50 -3.52
CA THR A 133 18.99 -8.23 -4.46
C THR A 133 20.33 -8.59 -3.81
N ALA A 134 21.12 -9.46 -4.44
CA ALA A 134 22.49 -9.79 -4.03
C ALA A 134 23.48 -9.53 -5.16
N ARG A 135 24.69 -9.04 -4.84
CA ARG A 135 25.79 -8.91 -5.83
C ARG A 135 26.49 -10.27 -6.01
N PRO A 136 26.97 -10.63 -7.22
CA PRO A 136 27.73 -11.85 -7.43
C PRO A 136 28.98 -11.87 -6.54
N LEU A 137 29.19 -12.97 -5.81
CA LEU A 137 30.45 -13.22 -5.12
C LEU A 137 31.49 -13.65 -6.16
N SER A 138 32.55 -12.87 -6.31
CA SER A 138 33.73 -13.30 -7.06
C SER A 138 34.54 -14.24 -6.17
N LEU A 139 34.50 -15.54 -6.47
CA LEU A 139 35.45 -16.50 -5.94
C LEU A 139 36.70 -16.46 -6.84
N ALA A 140 37.53 -15.42 -6.67
CA ALA A 140 38.86 -15.42 -7.26
C ALA A 140 39.71 -16.44 -6.49
N THR A 141 39.66 -17.70 -6.93
CA THR A 141 40.61 -18.73 -6.52
C THR A 141 41.99 -18.32 -7.04
N LYS A 142 42.83 -17.78 -6.15
CA LYS A 142 44.26 -17.63 -6.45
C LYS A 142 44.92 -19.00 -6.30
N TYR A 143 45.29 -19.61 -7.42
CA TYR A 143 46.39 -20.57 -7.50
C TYR A 143 47.42 -20.02 -8.48
#